data_AF-A0A661HK67-F1
#
_entry.id   AF-A0A661HK67-F1
#
_cell.length_a   1.000
_cell.length_b   1.000
_cell.length_c   1.000
_cell.angle_alpha   90.00
_cell.angle_beta   90.00
_cell.angle_gamma   90.00
#
_symmetry.space_group_name_H-M   'P 1'
#
loop_
_entity.id
_entity.type
_entity.pdbx_description
1 polymer ?
#
loop_
_entity_poly.entity_id
_entity_poly.type
_entity_poly.pdbx_seq_one_letter_code
_entity_poly.pdbx_strand_id
1 'polypeptide(L)'
;MIEKSDDEKALEVLEKAVYHAKELLEKTTVFQPFVLLLNDEGKLEYFDNEIKDSRESYALLEKDLKIRVQKADVAVLALVVDTAIPENFVKDVPMSIRLHLEEKSQIEHKIGARHLYVPYELCKGQDKMFVRLHVPIPVGFPAEYIVSVL
;
A
#
# COMPACT_ATOMS: atom_id res chain seq x y z
N MET A 1 2.00 -1.10 28.94
CA MET A 1 1.80 -0.73 27.52
C MET A 1 0.61 -1.53 27.04
N ILE A 2 -0.40 -0.89 26.44
CA ILE A 2 -1.51 -1.62 25.82
C ILE A 2 -0.99 -2.11 24.48
N GLU A 3 -1.04 -3.42 24.26
CA GLU A 3 -0.71 -4.02 22.98
C GLU A 3 -1.74 -3.57 21.94
N LYS A 4 -1.28 -3.05 20.80
CA LYS A 4 -2.19 -2.63 19.72
C LYS A 4 -2.89 -3.86 19.16
N SER A 5 -4.19 -3.73 18.90
CA SER A 5 -4.94 -4.71 18.13
C SER A 5 -4.39 -4.83 16.70
N ASP A 6 -4.64 -5.95 16.03
CA ASP A 6 -4.17 -6.15 14.66
C ASP A 6 -4.81 -5.15 13.69
N ASP A 7 -6.08 -4.78 13.92
CA ASP A 7 -6.76 -3.73 13.15
C ASP A 7 -6.07 -2.35 13.32
N GLU A 8 -5.60 -2.01 14.52
CA GLU A 8 -4.85 -0.77 14.77
C GLU A 8 -3.48 -0.79 14.08
N LYS A 9 -2.81 -1.95 14.03
CA LYS A 9 -1.54 -2.12 13.30
C LYS A 9 -1.76 -1.95 11.80
N ALA A 10 -2.81 -2.57 11.26
CA ALA A 10 -3.19 -2.45 9.85
C ALA A 10 -3.53 -1.00 9.48
N LEU A 11 -4.31 -0.32 10.33
CA LEU A 11 -4.65 1.09 10.14
C LEU A 11 -3.41 1.98 10.17
N GLU A 12 -2.46 1.73 11.08
CA GLU A 12 -1.20 2.48 11.15
C GLU A 12 -0.39 2.33 9.85
N VAL A 13 -0.28 1.12 9.32
CA VAL A 13 0.44 0.87 8.05
C VAL A 13 -0.26 1.58 6.91
N LEU A 14 -1.59 1.47 6.80
CA LEU A 14 -2.36 2.15 5.75
C LEU A 14 -2.20 3.67 5.82
N GLU A 15 -2.36 4.27 7.01
CA GLU A 15 -2.26 5.71 7.20
C GLU A 15 -0.87 6.22 6.80
N LYS A 16 0.19 5.56 7.28
CA LYS A 16 1.57 5.94 6.96
C LYS A 16 1.90 5.75 5.49
N ALA A 17 1.41 4.67 4.87
CA ALA A 17 1.57 4.44 3.44
C ALA A 17 0.92 5.56 2.62
N VAL A 18 -0.32 5.96 2.94
CA VAL A 18 -1.01 7.05 2.24
C VAL A 18 -0.29 8.39 2.42
N TYR A 19 0.13 8.74 3.64
CA TYR A 19 0.87 9.99 3.86
C TYR A 19 2.23 10.01 3.16
N HIS A 20 2.96 8.90 3.17
CA HIS A 20 4.23 8.81 2.45
C HIS A 20 4.05 8.96 0.94
N ALA A 21 3.07 8.25 0.36
CA ALA A 21 2.69 8.38 -1.03
C ALA A 21 2.33 9.84 -1.40
N LYS A 22 1.53 10.49 -0.55
CA LYS A 22 1.18 11.90 -0.69
C LYS A 22 2.43 12.78 -0.71
N GLU A 23 3.32 12.63 0.28
CA GLU A 23 4.55 13.42 0.35
C GLU A 23 5.46 13.22 -0.86
N LEU A 24 5.61 11.98 -1.34
CA LEU A 24 6.38 11.69 -2.54
C LEU A 24 5.79 12.42 -3.75
N LEU A 25 4.49 12.26 -4.00
CA LEU A 25 3.79 12.93 -5.09
C LEU A 25 3.89 14.47 -5.02
N GLU A 26 3.81 15.06 -3.83
CA GLU A 26 3.98 16.51 -3.65
C GLU A 26 5.39 17.00 -3.97
N LYS A 27 6.40 16.17 -3.69
CA LYS A 27 7.82 16.51 -3.90
C LYS A 27 8.27 16.25 -5.34
N THR A 28 7.89 15.14 -5.93
CA THR A 28 8.45 14.64 -7.20
C THR A 28 7.48 14.75 -8.38
N THR A 29 6.17 14.90 -8.12
CA THR A 29 5.07 14.80 -9.11
C THR A 29 4.96 13.46 -9.82
N VAL A 30 5.82 12.50 -9.50
CA VAL A 30 5.89 11.17 -10.10
C VAL A 30 5.76 10.15 -8.99
N PHE A 31 4.84 9.21 -9.16
CA PHE A 31 4.69 8.12 -8.22
C PHE A 31 5.80 7.08 -8.42
N GLN A 32 6.41 6.64 -7.31
CA GLN A 32 7.34 5.52 -7.29
C GLN A 32 6.71 4.41 -6.43
N PRO A 33 6.53 3.19 -6.95
CA PRO A 33 6.09 2.05 -6.15
C PRO A 33 6.99 1.82 -4.93
N PHE A 34 6.36 1.47 -3.82
CA PHE A 34 7.06 1.14 -2.58
C PHE A 34 6.26 0.17 -1.72
N VAL A 35 6.93 -0.37 -0.72
CA VAL A 35 6.39 -1.24 0.30
C VAL A 35 6.55 -0.56 1.65
N LEU A 36 5.49 -0.63 2.45
CA LEU A 36 5.56 -0.40 3.88
C LEU A 36 5.20 -1.69 4.61
N LEU A 37 6.03 -2.09 5.55
CA LEU A 37 5.91 -3.35 6.26
C LEU A 37 6.00 -3.10 7.76
N LEU A 38 5.11 -3.73 8.53
CA LEU A 38 5.22 -3.85 9.97
C LEU A 38 5.67 -5.27 10.30
N ASN A 39 6.83 -5.38 10.94
CA ASN A 39 7.36 -6.68 11.34
C ASN A 39 6.74 -7.15 12.67
N ASP A 40 7.02 -8.40 13.06
CA ASP A 40 6.50 -8.99 14.31
C ASP A 40 7.02 -8.27 15.58
N GLU A 41 8.08 -7.47 15.48
CA GLU A 41 8.61 -6.62 16.57
C GLU A 41 7.89 -5.26 16.67
N GLY A 42 6.91 -5.00 15.79
CA GLY A 42 6.19 -3.73 15.72
C GLY A 42 7.00 -2.59 15.10
N LYS A 43 8.08 -2.91 14.39
CA LYS A 43 8.90 -1.94 13.67
C LYS A 43 8.41 -1.79 12.23
N LEU A 44 8.28 -0.53 11.81
CA LEU A 44 7.99 -0.20 10.42
C LEU A 44 9.26 -0.18 9.58
N GLU A 45 9.16 -0.79 8.41
CA GLU A 45 10.22 -0.87 7.42
C GLU A 45 9.69 -0.43 6.07
N TYR A 46 10.53 0.29 5.33
CA TYR A 46 10.20 0.87 4.04
C TYR A 46 11.15 0.32 2.98
N PHE A 47 10.58 -0.03 1.83
CA PHE A 47 11.35 -0.51 0.68
C PHE A 47 10.85 0.12 -0.59
N ASP A 48 11.76 0.64 -1.39
CA ASP A 48 11.53 1.05 -2.77
C ASP A 48 12.67 0.53 -3.64
N ASN A 49 12.69 0.97 -4.89
CA ASN A 49 13.79 0.76 -5.80
C ASN A 49 13.93 1.97 -6.73
N GLU A 50 15.06 2.03 -7.44
CA GLU A 50 15.37 3.11 -8.37
C GLU A 50 14.81 2.88 -9.79
N ILE A 51 13.98 1.85 -9.99
CA ILE A 51 13.42 1.51 -11.31
C ILE A 51 12.32 2.50 -11.66
N LYS A 52 12.52 3.25 -12.74
CA LYS A 52 11.58 4.30 -13.19
C LYS A 52 10.31 3.75 -13.86
N ASP A 53 10.39 2.57 -14.46
CA ASP A 53 9.21 1.91 -15.00
C ASP A 53 8.39 1.33 -13.83
N SER A 54 7.16 1.81 -13.66
CA SER A 54 6.30 1.44 -12.53
C SER A 54 5.97 -0.06 -12.51
N ARG A 55 5.84 -0.72 -13.68
CA ARG A 55 5.53 -2.16 -13.73
C ARG A 55 6.74 -3.00 -13.37
N GLU A 56 7.91 -2.64 -13.86
CA GLU A 56 9.17 -3.31 -13.50
C GLU A 56 9.51 -3.09 -12.02
N SER A 57 9.31 -1.87 -11.51
CA SER A 57 9.48 -1.54 -10.10
C SER A 57 8.56 -2.39 -9.21
N TYR A 58 7.29 -2.48 -9.57
CA TYR A 58 6.32 -3.33 -8.88
C TYR A 58 6.73 -4.79 -8.88
N ALA A 59 7.11 -5.35 -10.03
CA ALA A 59 7.48 -6.76 -10.15
C ALA A 59 8.71 -7.10 -9.31
N LEU A 60 9.68 -6.18 -9.19
CA LEU A 60 10.84 -6.35 -8.32
C LEU A 60 10.43 -6.34 -6.84
N LEU A 61 9.62 -5.37 -6.41
CA LEU A 61 9.13 -5.31 -5.03
C LEU A 61 8.33 -6.56 -4.67
N GLU A 62 7.48 -7.05 -5.57
CA GLU A 62 6.71 -8.27 -5.36
C GLU A 62 7.62 -9.50 -5.17
N LYS A 63 8.70 -9.59 -5.94
CA LYS A 63 9.68 -10.68 -5.81
C LYS A 63 10.39 -10.63 -4.46
N ASP A 64 10.85 -9.45 -4.05
CA ASP A 64 11.56 -9.27 -2.78
C ASP A 64 10.64 -9.52 -1.58
N LEU A 65 9.36 -9.12 -1.70
CA LEU A 65 8.32 -9.41 -0.71
C LEU A 65 8.11 -10.90 -0.50
N LYS A 66 8.00 -11.69 -1.57
CA LYS A 66 7.81 -13.15 -1.47
C LYS A 66 8.96 -13.81 -0.69
N ILE A 67 10.19 -13.35 -0.88
CA ILE A 67 11.36 -13.86 -0.14
C ILE A 67 11.27 -13.49 1.34
N ARG A 68 10.74 -12.31 1.66
CA ARG A 68 10.65 -11.82 3.03
C ARG A 68 9.51 -12.46 3.81
N VAL A 69 8.32 -12.57 3.21
CA VAL A 69 7.18 -13.28 3.81
C VAL A 69 7.55 -14.73 4.14
N GLN A 70 8.39 -15.39 3.33
CA GLN A 70 8.92 -16.72 3.64
C GLN A 70 9.80 -16.79 4.90
N LYS A 71 10.40 -15.67 5.33
CA LYS A 71 11.15 -15.56 6.59
C LYS A 71 10.25 -15.32 7.80
N ALA A 72 8.93 -15.23 7.57
CA ALA A 72 7.86 -15.12 8.56
C ALA A 72 7.93 -13.92 9.52
N ASP A 73 8.73 -12.89 9.21
CA ASP A 73 8.95 -11.69 10.02
C ASP A 73 7.95 -10.55 9.72
N VAL A 74 6.79 -10.87 9.15
CA VAL A 74 5.84 -9.89 8.60
C VAL A 74 4.48 -10.00 9.27
N ALA A 75 4.08 -8.99 10.03
CA ALA A 75 2.76 -8.91 10.67
C ALA A 75 1.73 -8.28 9.74
N VAL A 76 2.09 -7.14 9.12
CA VAL A 76 1.25 -6.39 8.18
C VAL A 76 2.12 -5.89 7.04
N LEU A 77 1.57 -5.93 5.82
CA LEU A 77 2.22 -5.48 4.60
C LEU A 77 1.29 -4.57 3.80
N ALA A 78 1.80 -3.44 3.32
CA ALA A 78 1.17 -2.64 2.27
C ALA A 78 2.12 -2.44 1.08
N LEU A 79 1.77 -2.99 -0.08
CA LEU A 79 2.40 -2.67 -1.36
C LEU A 79 1.62 -1.54 -2.04
N VAL A 80 2.30 -0.44 -2.30
CA VAL A 80 1.68 0.82 -2.72
C VAL A 80 2.09 1.16 -4.14
N VAL A 81 1.10 1.38 -5.00
CA VAL A 81 1.29 1.78 -6.40
C VAL A 81 0.32 2.88 -6.78
N ASP A 82 0.63 3.64 -7.83
CA ASP A 82 -0.37 4.42 -8.53
C ASP A 82 -1.07 3.58 -9.60
N THR A 83 -2.37 3.78 -9.75
CA THR A 83 -3.14 3.10 -10.78
C THR A 83 -4.43 3.82 -11.11
N ALA A 84 -4.97 3.57 -12.29
CA ALA A 84 -6.32 3.98 -12.63
C ALA A 84 -7.33 3.13 -11.82
N ILE A 85 -8.35 3.79 -11.28
CA ILE A 85 -9.43 3.08 -10.60
C ILE A 85 -10.25 2.33 -11.67
N PRO A 86 -10.60 1.04 -11.48
CA PRO A 86 -11.43 0.34 -12.46
C PRO A 86 -12.78 1.05 -12.65
N GLU A 87 -13.25 1.14 -13.90
CA GLU A 87 -14.43 1.94 -14.29
C GLU A 87 -15.72 1.60 -13.51
N ASN A 88 -15.81 0.38 -13.00
CA ASN A 88 -16.94 -0.09 -12.21
C ASN A 88 -17.03 0.58 -10.82
N PHE A 89 -15.97 1.25 -10.36
CA PHE A 89 -15.91 1.86 -9.03
C PHE A 89 -16.03 3.39 -9.06
N VAL A 90 -15.54 4.10 -10.09
CA VAL A 90 -15.61 5.58 -10.19
C VAL A 90 -15.61 6.03 -11.66
N LYS A 91 -16.38 7.08 -12.00
CA LYS A 91 -16.44 7.66 -13.36
C LYS A 91 -15.43 8.78 -13.64
N ASP A 92 -14.99 9.53 -12.62
CA ASP A 92 -14.42 10.88 -12.84
C ASP A 92 -13.05 11.15 -12.17
N VAL A 93 -12.32 10.13 -11.68
CA VAL A 93 -10.94 10.33 -11.16
C VAL A 93 -9.96 9.43 -11.91
N PRO A 94 -8.95 9.99 -12.60
CA PRO A 94 -8.10 9.21 -13.50
C PRO A 94 -7.09 8.34 -12.74
N MET A 95 -6.67 8.73 -11.53
CA MET A 95 -5.58 8.09 -10.79
C MET A 95 -5.89 7.94 -9.31
N SER A 96 -5.34 6.88 -8.73
CA SER A 96 -5.43 6.57 -7.31
C SER A 96 -4.13 6.00 -6.79
N ILE A 97 -3.87 6.20 -5.51
CA ILE A 97 -2.91 5.40 -4.76
C ILE A 97 -3.64 4.11 -4.39
N ARG A 98 -3.23 2.98 -4.97
CA ARG A 98 -3.72 1.66 -4.59
C ARG A 98 -2.78 1.07 -3.55
N LEU A 99 -3.33 0.74 -2.39
CA LEU A 99 -2.67 -0.04 -1.36
C LEU A 99 -3.16 -1.48 -1.47
N HIS A 100 -2.25 -2.42 -1.71
CA HIS A 100 -2.49 -3.85 -1.49
C HIS A 100 -2.05 -4.16 -0.07
N LEU A 101 -3.02 -4.31 0.83
CA LEU A 101 -2.81 -4.67 2.23
C LEU A 101 -3.00 -6.17 2.43
N GLU A 102 -2.05 -6.80 3.11
CA GLU A 102 -2.19 -8.14 3.65
C GLU A 102 -1.77 -8.19 5.12
N GLU A 103 -2.42 -9.08 5.88
CA GLU A 103 -2.25 -9.18 7.33
C GLU A 103 -2.06 -10.65 7.73
N LYS A 104 -1.05 -10.94 8.53
CA LYS A 104 -0.78 -12.31 9.04
C LYS A 104 -1.93 -12.85 9.89
N SER A 105 -2.63 -11.98 10.61
CA SER A 105 -3.83 -12.34 11.39
C SER A 105 -5.00 -12.78 10.51
N GLN A 106 -5.02 -12.42 9.23
CA GLN A 106 -6.11 -12.71 8.29
C GLN A 106 -5.82 -13.92 7.38
N ILE A 107 -4.68 -14.61 7.56
CA ILE A 107 -4.24 -15.71 6.67
C ILE A 107 -5.24 -16.87 6.56
N GLU A 108 -5.92 -17.21 7.65
CA GLU A 108 -6.92 -18.29 7.71
C GLU A 108 -8.33 -17.80 7.32
N HIS A 109 -8.50 -16.50 7.04
CA HIS A 109 -9.78 -15.92 6.66
C HIS A 109 -9.97 -15.93 5.14
N LYS A 110 -11.23 -16.04 4.69
CA LYS A 110 -11.58 -16.04 3.26
C LYS A 110 -11.20 -14.74 2.52
N ILE A 111 -11.03 -13.64 3.26
CA ILE A 111 -10.61 -12.34 2.76
C ILE A 111 -9.35 -11.96 3.55
N GLY A 112 -8.20 -12.41 3.07
CA GLY A 112 -6.90 -12.15 3.70
C GLY A 112 -6.16 -10.94 3.10
N ALA A 113 -6.66 -10.39 1.99
CA ALA A 113 -6.11 -9.21 1.35
C ALA A 113 -7.19 -8.15 1.06
N ARG A 114 -6.75 -6.89 1.02
CA ARG A 114 -7.61 -5.75 0.73
C ARG A 114 -6.89 -4.77 -0.18
N HIS A 115 -7.60 -4.29 -1.18
CA HIS A 115 -7.19 -3.16 -1.97
C HIS A 115 -7.89 -1.93 -1.39
N LEU A 116 -7.11 -0.89 -1.09
CA LEU A 116 -7.65 0.42 -0.80
C LEU A 116 -7.22 1.35 -1.93
N TYR A 117 -8.19 1.86 -2.69
CA TYR A 117 -7.94 2.89 -3.69
C TYR A 117 -8.18 4.24 -3.05
N VAL A 118 -7.15 5.07 -2.97
CA VAL A 118 -7.24 6.46 -2.50
C VAL A 118 -7.14 7.37 -3.72
N PRO A 119 -8.25 7.87 -4.27
CA PRO A 119 -8.21 8.76 -5.41
C PRO A 119 -7.47 10.03 -5.06
N TYR A 120 -6.70 10.58 -6.01
CA TYR A 120 -5.94 11.81 -5.77
C TYR A 120 -5.88 12.71 -7.00
N GLU A 121 -5.62 13.99 -6.75
CA GLU A 121 -5.34 14.99 -7.77
C GLU A 121 -4.07 15.77 -7.43
N LEU A 122 -3.19 15.92 -8.43
CA LEU A 122 -2.05 16.82 -8.35
C LEU A 122 -2.49 18.24 -8.66
N CYS A 123 -2.50 19.08 -7.64
CA CYS A 123 -2.96 20.46 -7.72
C CYS A 123 -1.76 21.42 -7.73
N LYS A 124 -1.83 22.44 -8.59
CA LYS A 124 -0.87 23.54 -8.59
C LYS A 124 -1.33 24.64 -7.63
N GLY A 125 -0.61 24.83 -6.54
CA GLY A 125 -0.78 25.97 -5.64
C GLY A 125 -0.05 27.22 -6.13
N GLN A 126 -0.04 28.28 -5.32
CA GLN A 126 0.66 29.53 -5.65
C GLN A 126 2.17 29.32 -5.79
N ASP A 127 2.80 28.59 -4.85
CA ASP A 127 4.26 28.41 -4.81
C ASP A 127 4.73 26.95 -4.82
N LYS A 128 3.80 25.99 -4.74
CA LYS A 128 4.12 24.56 -4.69
C LYS A 128 3.02 23.68 -5.26
N MET A 129 3.40 22.48 -5.70
CA MET A 129 2.46 21.39 -5.94
C MET A 129 1.93 20.86 -4.60
N PHE A 130 0.68 20.43 -4.59
CA PHE A 130 0.09 19.72 -3.46
C PHE A 130 -0.83 18.61 -3.95
N VAL A 131 -1.05 17.59 -3.12
CA VAL A 131 -1.91 16.45 -3.44
C VAL A 131 -3.22 16.61 -2.68
N ARG A 132 -4.33 16.62 -3.41
CA ARG A 132 -5.68 16.51 -2.84
C ARG A 132 -6.08 15.05 -2.84
N LEU A 133 -6.29 14.48 -1.65
CA LEU A 133 -6.80 13.12 -1.47
C LEU A 133 -8.34 13.16 -1.40
N HIS A 134 -8.98 12.12 -1.93
CA HIS A 134 -10.42 11.91 -1.86
C HIS A 134 -10.78 10.73 -0.96
N VAL A 135 -12.08 10.48 -0.80
CA VAL A 135 -12.60 9.38 0.03
C VAL A 135 -12.06 8.03 -0.48
N PRO A 136 -11.39 7.23 0.37
CA PRO A 136 -10.90 5.91 -0.01
C PRO A 136 -12.02 4.94 -0.40
N ILE A 137 -11.71 4.04 -1.33
CA ILE A 137 -12.62 3.01 -1.84
C ILE A 137 -12.01 1.63 -1.52
N PRO A 138 -12.56 0.90 -0.53
CA PRO A 138 -12.07 -0.42 -0.16
C PRO A 138 -12.66 -1.52 -1.08
N VAL A 139 -11.82 -2.48 -1.46
CA VAL A 139 -12.17 -3.67 -2.26
C VAL A 139 -11.49 -4.90 -1.66
N GLY A 140 -12.24 -5.88 -1.17
CA GLY A 140 -11.68 -7.10 -0.54
C GLY A 140 -11.51 -8.27 -1.52
N PHE A 141 -10.49 -9.11 -1.30
CA PHE A 141 -10.22 -10.34 -2.06
C PHE A 141 -9.44 -11.37 -1.21
N PRO A 142 -9.31 -12.64 -1.64
CA PRO A 142 -8.47 -13.62 -0.95
C PRO A 142 -7.00 -13.17 -0.85
N ALA A 143 -6.27 -13.56 0.21
CA ALA A 143 -4.83 -13.25 0.31
C ALA A 143 -4.02 -13.88 -0.84
N GLU A 144 -3.01 -13.15 -1.33
CA GLU A 144 -2.13 -13.59 -2.41
C GLU A 144 -0.70 -13.87 -1.92
N TYR A 145 -0.20 -13.15 -0.91
CA TYR A 145 1.21 -13.21 -0.49
C TYR A 145 1.44 -13.90 0.86
N ILE A 146 0.61 -13.60 1.85
CA ILE A 146 0.59 -14.20 3.17
C ILE A 146 -0.44 -15.32 3.12
N VAL A 147 0.01 -16.50 2.68
CA VAL A 147 -0.81 -17.72 2.56
C VAL A 147 -0.18 -18.85 3.37
N SER A 148 -0.99 -19.72 3.99
CA SER A 148 -0.45 -20.87 4.70
C SER A 148 0.15 -21.86 3.70
N VAL A 149 1.36 -22.34 3.98
CA VAL A 149 1.98 -23.43 3.22
C VAL A 149 1.38 -24.72 3.75
N LEU A 150 0.57 -25.39 2.91
CA LEU A 150 0.14 -26.78 3.15
C LEU A 150 1.32 -27.74 3.06
#